data_AF-A0A376RCA7-F1
#
_entry.id   AF-A0A376RCA7-F1
#
_cell.length_a   1.000
_cell.length_b   1.000
_cell.length_c   1.000
_cell.angle_alpha   90.00
_cell.angle_beta   90.00
_cell.angle_gamma   90.00
#
_symmetry.space_group_name_H-M   'P 1'
#
loop_
_entity.id
_entity.type
_entity.pdbx_description
1 polymer ?
#
loop_
_entity_poly.entity_id
_entity_poly.type
_entity_poly.pdbx_seq_one_letter_code
_entity_poly.pdbx_strand_id
1 'polypeptide(L)'
;MVTGDLKDNLDNILKMIDLGAYVQFDTIGKNSYYPDEKRIAMLHALRDRGLLNRVMLSMDITRRSHLKANGGYGYDYLLTTFIPQLRQSGFSQADVDVMLRETPSHFSNKDRLMKKIGVAGLQREQIKKTIEATAPGSFEVFIHNDMEAAMKVKSGQLDYYIGACNTGAGAALSIAIAVIGYNKSCTIAKPGIKAKDEHIAKMIAEGKVAFGLSVEHVEHAIPMLINHLK
;
A
#
# COMPACT_ATOMS: atom_id res chain seq x y z
N MET A 1 -7.62 7.49 9.93
CA MET A 1 -8.11 8.62 9.11
C MET A 1 -9.28 9.24 9.85
N VAL A 2 -9.34 10.57 9.98
CA VAL A 2 -10.38 11.26 10.77
C VAL A 2 -10.94 12.45 9.99
N THR A 3 -12.24 12.69 10.09
CA THR A 3 -12.95 13.82 9.45
C THR A 3 -13.06 14.98 10.43
N GLY A 4 -13.00 16.23 9.95
CA GLY A 4 -12.88 17.38 10.85
C GLY A 4 -13.42 18.72 10.33
N ASP A 5 -14.06 18.76 9.17
CA ASP A 5 -14.33 20.01 8.42
C ASP A 5 -15.79 20.51 8.48
N LEU A 6 -16.57 20.05 9.45
CA LEU A 6 -17.95 20.51 9.70
C LEU A 6 -18.06 21.72 10.64
N LYS A 7 -16.94 22.20 11.19
CA LYS A 7 -16.86 23.36 12.09
C LYS A 7 -15.42 23.88 12.16
N ASP A 8 -15.24 25.05 12.78
CA ASP A 8 -13.91 25.56 13.13
C ASP A 8 -13.25 24.58 14.12
N ASN A 9 -12.24 23.82 13.66
CA ASN A 9 -11.66 22.71 14.41
C ASN A 9 -10.14 22.54 14.22
N LEU A 10 -9.45 23.60 13.81
CA LEU A 10 -8.03 23.56 13.43
C LEU A 10 -7.14 22.95 14.53
N ASP A 11 -7.33 23.30 15.80
CA ASP A 11 -6.51 22.80 16.91
C ASP A 11 -6.58 21.27 17.04
N ASN A 12 -7.76 20.69 16.88
CA ASN A 12 -7.93 19.24 16.93
C ASN A 12 -7.36 18.57 15.68
N ILE A 13 -7.52 19.20 14.50
CA ILE A 13 -6.90 18.72 13.26
C ILE A 13 -5.38 18.65 13.42
N LEU A 14 -4.75 19.69 13.96
CA LEU A 14 -3.31 19.73 14.21
C LEU A 14 -2.88 18.64 15.19
N LYS A 15 -3.60 18.45 16.31
CA LYS A 15 -3.33 17.36 17.27
C LYS A 15 -3.42 15.97 16.62
N MET A 16 -4.42 15.74 15.76
CA MET A 16 -4.56 14.46 15.06
C MET A 16 -3.41 14.21 14.08
N ILE A 17 -3.00 15.24 13.35
CA ILE A 17 -1.85 15.15 12.43
C ILE A 17 -0.56 14.86 13.20
N ASP A 18 -0.36 15.50 14.37
CA ASP A 18 0.80 15.28 15.25
C ASP A 18 0.87 13.82 15.75
N LEU A 19 -0.29 13.21 16.04
CA LEU A 19 -0.40 11.79 16.36
C LEU A 19 -0.22 10.85 15.15
N GLY A 20 0.11 11.38 13.98
CA GLY A 20 0.39 10.61 12.76
C GLY A 20 -0.84 10.26 11.93
N ALA A 21 -2.02 10.80 12.25
CA ALA A 21 -3.22 10.56 11.48
C ALA A 21 -3.23 11.36 10.16
N TYR A 22 -3.93 10.80 9.16
CA TYR A 22 -4.40 11.56 8.01
C TYR A 22 -5.77 12.15 8.32
N VAL A 23 -6.00 13.37 7.85
CA VAL A 23 -7.26 14.10 8.02
C VAL A 23 -7.98 14.27 6.69
N GLN A 24 -9.31 14.23 6.73
CA GLN A 24 -10.15 14.42 5.57
C GLN A 24 -10.99 15.70 5.68
N PHE A 25 -11.01 16.45 4.59
CA PHE A 25 -11.98 17.49 4.29
C PHE A 25 -12.96 16.89 3.29
N ASP A 26 -13.90 16.11 3.81
CA ASP A 26 -14.81 15.29 3.03
C ASP A 26 -16.22 15.87 2.93
N THR A 27 -16.50 17.02 3.55
CA THR A 27 -17.83 17.65 3.49
C THR A 27 -17.88 18.88 2.60
N ILE A 28 -16.94 18.99 1.66
CA ILE A 28 -16.88 20.06 0.65
C ILE A 28 -18.23 20.16 -0.10
N GLY A 29 -18.73 21.38 -0.28
CA GLY A 29 -20.02 21.65 -0.92
C GLY A 29 -21.22 21.58 0.04
N LYS A 30 -21.07 21.06 1.26
CA LYS A 30 -22.11 21.05 2.31
C LYS A 30 -22.19 22.40 3.04
N ASN A 31 -22.35 23.48 2.27
CA ASN A 31 -22.27 24.86 2.74
C ASN A 31 -23.30 25.23 3.81
N SER A 32 -24.45 24.54 3.86
CA SER A 32 -25.45 24.73 4.93
C SER A 32 -24.99 24.26 6.30
N TYR A 33 -24.02 23.34 6.36
CA TYR A 33 -23.43 22.87 7.62
C TYR A 33 -22.24 23.75 8.01
N TYR A 34 -21.34 23.96 7.06
CA TYR A 34 -20.15 24.77 7.26
C TYR A 34 -19.69 25.31 5.90
N PRO A 35 -19.36 26.60 5.76
CA PRO A 35 -19.00 27.19 4.47
C PRO A 35 -17.65 26.72 3.91
N ASP A 36 -17.58 26.51 2.60
CA ASP A 36 -16.34 26.16 1.89
C ASP A 36 -15.24 27.22 2.06
N GLU A 37 -15.60 28.50 2.19
CA GLU A 37 -14.63 29.58 2.49
C GLU A 37 -13.86 29.31 3.79
N LYS A 38 -14.55 28.83 4.83
CA LYS A 38 -13.90 28.48 6.09
C LYS A 38 -13.07 27.21 5.98
N ARG A 39 -13.48 26.23 5.15
CA ARG A 39 -12.64 25.07 4.81
C ARG A 39 -11.35 25.51 4.14
N ILE A 40 -11.44 26.42 3.18
CA ILE A 40 -10.28 27.01 2.49
C ILE A 40 -9.36 27.71 3.50
N ALA A 41 -9.90 28.46 4.46
CA ALA A 41 -9.09 29.09 5.51
C ALA A 41 -8.34 28.08 6.39
N MET A 42 -8.98 26.96 6.78
CA MET A 42 -8.29 25.88 7.49
C MET A 42 -7.21 25.20 6.62
N LEU A 43 -7.47 25.01 5.33
CA LEU A 43 -6.48 24.46 4.40
C LEU A 43 -5.26 25.38 4.29
N HIS A 44 -5.44 26.71 4.21
CA HIS A 44 -4.33 27.68 4.25
C HIS A 44 -3.49 27.49 5.51
N ALA A 45 -4.12 27.41 6.68
CA ALA A 45 -3.41 27.19 7.92
C ALA A 45 -2.57 25.88 7.94
N LEU A 46 -3.06 24.81 7.31
CA LEU A 46 -2.33 23.55 7.17
C LEU A 46 -1.19 23.67 6.14
N ARG A 47 -1.42 24.38 5.04
CA ARG A 47 -0.40 24.67 4.02
C ARG A 47 0.76 25.46 4.59
N ASP A 48 0.48 26.53 5.33
CA ASP A 48 1.50 27.40 5.93
C ASP A 48 2.40 26.66 6.92
N ARG A 49 1.92 25.52 7.44
CA ARG A 49 2.67 24.61 8.34
C ARG A 49 3.33 23.44 7.60
N GLY A 50 3.20 23.34 6.28
CA GLY A 50 3.75 22.25 5.48
C GLY A 50 3.05 20.90 5.66
N LEU A 51 1.77 20.89 6.05
CA LEU A 51 1.03 19.69 6.47
C LEU A 51 0.10 19.10 5.40
N LEU A 52 0.14 19.59 4.16
CA LEU A 52 -0.77 19.12 3.09
C LEU A 52 -0.61 17.63 2.76
N ASN A 53 0.57 17.05 3.01
CA ASN A 53 0.86 15.62 2.85
C ASN A 53 0.13 14.70 3.88
N ARG A 54 -0.74 15.28 4.70
CA ARG A 54 -1.62 14.58 5.65
C ARG A 54 -3.11 14.86 5.38
N VAL A 55 -3.42 15.62 4.33
CA VAL A 55 -4.77 16.07 4.01
C VAL A 55 -5.28 15.39 2.74
N MET A 56 -6.52 14.90 2.79
CA MET A 56 -7.24 14.41 1.61
C MET A 56 -8.59 15.13 1.49
N LEU A 57 -9.08 15.28 0.26
CA LEU A 57 -10.33 15.98 -0.04
C LEU A 57 -11.39 15.03 -0.60
N SER A 58 -12.65 15.24 -0.23
CA SER A 58 -13.81 14.51 -0.76
C SER A 58 -15.11 15.34 -0.55
N MET A 59 -16.26 14.76 -0.87
CA MET A 59 -17.56 15.43 -0.81
C MET A 59 -18.63 14.71 0.03
N ASP A 60 -18.37 13.45 0.43
CA ASP A 60 -19.30 12.62 1.21
C ASP A 60 -20.74 12.69 0.67
N ILE A 61 -20.88 12.36 -0.61
CA ILE A 61 -22.17 12.29 -1.32
C ILE A 61 -22.96 11.10 -0.80
N THR A 62 -23.88 11.37 0.13
CA THR A 62 -24.67 10.32 0.80
C THR A 62 -26.17 10.38 0.52
N ARG A 63 -26.67 11.45 -0.10
CA ARG A 63 -28.11 11.66 -0.38
C ARG A 63 -28.36 11.80 -1.87
N ARG A 64 -29.50 11.29 -2.34
CA ARG A 64 -29.95 11.45 -3.74
C ARG A 64 -30.05 12.92 -4.13
N SER A 65 -30.48 13.80 -3.22
CA SER A 65 -30.56 15.24 -3.44
C SER A 65 -29.20 15.92 -3.68
N HIS A 66 -28.08 15.28 -3.35
CA HIS A 66 -26.75 15.81 -3.67
C HIS A 66 -26.36 15.56 -5.12
N LEU A 67 -27.02 14.65 -5.84
CA LEU A 67 -26.70 14.33 -7.23
C LEU A 67 -27.22 15.42 -8.17
N LYS A 68 -26.44 15.77 -9.21
CA LYS A 68 -26.84 16.75 -10.23
C LYS A 68 -28.18 16.45 -10.89
N ALA A 69 -28.47 15.17 -11.14
CA ALA A 69 -29.75 14.73 -11.70
C ALA A 69 -30.97 15.15 -10.85
N ASN A 70 -30.76 15.41 -9.55
CA ASN A 70 -31.79 15.86 -8.62
C ASN A 70 -31.60 17.32 -8.17
N GLY A 71 -30.84 18.12 -8.93
CA GLY A 71 -30.57 19.53 -8.63
C GLY A 71 -29.48 19.76 -7.57
N GLY A 72 -28.76 18.72 -7.15
CA GLY A 72 -27.62 18.84 -6.25
C GLY A 72 -26.31 19.23 -6.94
N TYR A 73 -25.25 19.38 -6.16
CA TYR A 73 -23.92 19.81 -6.63
C TYR A 73 -23.14 18.71 -7.37
N GLY A 74 -23.35 17.43 -7.04
CA GLY A 74 -22.68 16.28 -7.66
C GLY A 74 -21.22 16.10 -7.25
N TYR A 75 -20.63 14.97 -7.69
CA TYR A 75 -19.25 14.60 -7.36
C TYR A 75 -18.20 15.53 -7.96
N ASP A 76 -18.46 16.04 -9.16
CA ASP A 76 -17.52 16.88 -9.90
C ASP A 76 -17.49 18.33 -9.41
N TYR A 77 -18.37 18.73 -8.48
CA TYR A 77 -18.29 20.04 -7.82
C TYR A 77 -16.92 20.27 -7.18
N LEU A 78 -16.31 19.22 -6.62
CA LEU A 78 -14.94 19.28 -6.09
C LEU A 78 -13.98 19.85 -7.14
N LEU A 79 -13.99 19.30 -8.36
CA LEU A 79 -13.05 19.67 -9.42
C LEU A 79 -13.48 20.92 -10.20
N THR A 80 -14.78 21.13 -10.36
CA THR A 80 -15.34 22.20 -11.21
C THR A 80 -15.59 23.50 -10.46
N THR A 81 -15.71 23.46 -9.13
CA THR A 81 -16.03 24.64 -8.30
C THR A 81 -15.02 24.83 -7.17
N PHE A 82 -14.88 23.85 -6.27
CA PHE A 82 -14.05 24.02 -5.06
C PHE A 82 -12.56 24.17 -5.36
N ILE A 83 -11.98 23.29 -6.20
CA ILE A 83 -10.56 23.37 -6.57
C ILE A 83 -10.23 24.69 -7.29
N PRO A 84 -11.03 25.19 -8.25
CA PRO A 84 -10.87 26.55 -8.79
C PRO A 84 -10.86 27.64 -7.72
N GLN A 85 -11.79 27.62 -6.75
CA GLN A 85 -11.82 28.59 -5.64
C GLN A 85 -10.56 28.49 -4.76
N LEU A 86 -10.15 27.26 -4.43
CA LEU A 86 -8.95 27.00 -3.64
C LEU A 86 -7.69 27.54 -4.35
N ARG A 87 -7.56 27.32 -5.66
CA ARG A 87 -6.46 27.87 -6.47
C ARG A 87 -6.49 29.40 -6.55
N GLN A 88 -7.67 29.99 -6.74
CA GLN A 88 -7.85 31.45 -6.72
C GLN A 88 -7.44 32.06 -5.38
N SER A 89 -7.61 31.33 -4.28
CA SER A 89 -7.17 31.76 -2.95
C SER A 89 -5.65 31.67 -2.71
N GLY A 90 -4.88 31.13 -3.67
CA GLY A 90 -3.41 31.10 -3.63
C GLY A 90 -2.75 29.72 -3.58
N PHE A 91 -3.52 28.62 -3.63
CA PHE A 91 -2.97 27.27 -3.75
C PHE A 91 -2.41 27.01 -5.15
N SER A 92 -1.22 26.40 -5.23
CA SER A 92 -0.65 25.96 -6.49
C SER A 92 -1.30 24.67 -6.98
N GLN A 93 -1.09 24.30 -8.25
CA GLN A 93 -1.51 22.99 -8.74
C GLN A 93 -0.77 21.86 -8.01
N ALA A 94 0.49 22.06 -7.63
CA ALA A 94 1.25 21.08 -6.85
C ALA A 94 0.61 20.85 -5.46
N ASP A 95 0.16 21.91 -4.78
CA ASP A 95 -0.54 21.77 -3.49
C ASP A 95 -1.84 20.94 -3.66
N VAL A 96 -2.58 21.17 -4.74
CA VAL A 96 -3.79 20.40 -5.06
C VAL A 96 -3.47 18.94 -5.36
N ASP A 97 -2.43 18.70 -6.15
CA ASP A 97 -1.97 17.36 -6.52
C ASP A 97 -1.53 16.56 -5.28
N VAL A 98 -0.88 17.21 -4.30
CA VAL A 98 -0.53 16.60 -3.01
C VAL A 98 -1.77 16.06 -2.32
N MET A 99 -2.86 16.84 -2.25
CA MET A 99 -4.06 16.45 -1.51
C MET A 99 -4.99 15.48 -2.27
N LEU A 100 -5.08 15.59 -3.60
CA LEU A 100 -5.99 14.79 -4.43
C LEU A 100 -5.38 13.52 -5.01
N ARG A 101 -4.05 13.47 -5.18
CA ARG A 101 -3.38 12.35 -5.83
C ARG A 101 -2.34 11.71 -4.93
N GLU A 102 -1.37 12.48 -4.45
CA GLU A 102 -0.21 11.92 -3.78
C GLU A 102 -0.58 11.38 -2.40
N THR A 103 -1.25 12.17 -1.57
CA THR A 103 -1.64 11.76 -0.21
C THR A 103 -2.57 10.54 -0.24
N PRO A 104 -3.64 10.48 -1.08
CA PRO A 104 -4.42 9.25 -1.24
C PRO A 104 -3.61 8.05 -1.72
N SER A 105 -2.70 8.22 -2.69
CA SER A 105 -1.85 7.13 -3.17
C SER A 105 -0.94 6.58 -2.06
N HIS A 106 -0.34 7.47 -1.26
CA HIS A 106 0.46 7.06 -0.11
C HIS A 106 -0.40 6.39 0.96
N PHE A 107 -1.60 6.91 1.25
CA PHE A 107 -2.51 6.36 2.25
C PHE A 107 -3.03 4.96 1.85
N SER A 108 -3.49 4.78 0.61
CA SER A 108 -3.95 3.47 0.10
C SER A 108 -2.82 2.45 0.00
N ASN A 109 -1.60 2.88 -0.32
CA ASN A 109 -0.43 2.00 -0.21
C ASN A 109 -0.06 1.71 1.25
N LYS A 110 -0.43 2.59 2.19
CA LYS A 110 -0.26 2.38 3.62
C LYS A 110 -1.19 1.28 4.15
N ASP A 111 -2.42 1.14 3.65
CA ASP A 111 -3.28 0.00 3.97
C ASP A 111 -2.83 -1.31 3.27
N ARG A 112 -1.90 -1.20 2.32
CA ARG A 112 -1.13 -2.31 1.74
C ARG A 112 0.14 -2.68 2.55
N LEU A 113 0.34 -2.08 3.73
CA LEU A 113 1.61 -2.12 4.48
C LEU A 113 2.09 -3.50 4.90
N MET A 114 1.20 -4.48 5.06
CA MET A 114 1.62 -5.83 5.40
C MET A 114 1.66 -6.67 4.13
N LYS A 115 2.85 -6.79 3.55
CA LYS A 115 3.12 -7.67 2.42
C LYS A 115 2.72 -9.11 2.79
N LYS A 116 2.07 -9.79 1.86
CA LYS A 116 1.54 -11.14 2.03
C LYS A 116 2.43 -12.15 1.34
N ILE A 117 2.86 -13.18 2.07
CA ILE A 117 3.75 -14.22 1.56
C ILE A 117 3.03 -15.56 1.52
N GLY A 118 3.01 -16.20 0.35
CA GLY A 118 2.64 -17.60 0.19
C GLY A 118 3.85 -18.51 0.30
N VAL A 119 3.84 -19.41 1.27
CA VAL A 119 4.86 -20.44 1.45
C VAL A 119 4.33 -21.77 0.95
N ALA A 120 5.11 -22.46 0.12
CA ALA A 120 4.74 -23.73 -0.48
C ALA A 120 5.93 -24.73 -0.53
N GLY A 121 5.65 -25.96 -0.93
CA GLY A 121 6.63 -27.04 -1.00
C GLY A 121 7.02 -27.64 0.35
N LEU A 122 8.23 -28.19 0.41
CA LEU A 122 8.78 -28.87 1.57
C LEU A 122 9.14 -27.89 2.68
N GLN A 123 9.08 -28.34 3.94
CA GLN A 123 9.44 -27.53 5.12
C GLN A 123 8.69 -26.18 5.25
N ARG A 124 7.50 -26.05 4.66
CA ARG A 124 6.68 -24.82 4.67
C ARG A 124 6.41 -24.25 6.07
N GLU A 125 6.24 -25.11 7.08
CA GLU A 125 6.07 -24.69 8.48
C GLU A 125 7.34 -24.04 9.04
N GLN A 126 8.51 -24.64 8.76
CA GLN A 126 9.80 -24.10 9.20
C GLN A 126 10.10 -22.78 8.50
N ILE A 127 9.81 -22.67 7.20
CA ILE A 127 9.95 -21.41 6.44
C ILE A 127 9.07 -20.33 7.07
N LYS A 128 7.78 -20.61 7.28
CA LYS A 128 6.85 -19.66 7.92
C LYS A 128 7.38 -19.17 9.26
N LYS A 129 7.76 -20.09 10.15
CA LYS A 129 8.32 -19.76 11.47
C LYS A 129 9.59 -18.90 11.36
N THR A 130 10.45 -19.19 10.38
CA THR A 130 11.70 -18.44 10.15
C THR A 130 11.41 -17.01 9.66
N ILE A 131 10.41 -16.83 8.78
CA ILE A 131 9.99 -15.50 8.31
C ILE A 131 9.46 -14.67 9.48
N GLU A 132 8.54 -15.24 10.26
CA GLU A 132 7.91 -14.56 11.41
C GLU A 132 8.93 -14.20 12.50
N ALA A 133 9.94 -15.05 12.72
CA ALA A 133 11.03 -14.77 13.65
C ALA A 133 12.01 -13.70 13.13
N THR A 134 12.27 -13.67 11.81
CA THR A 134 13.22 -12.71 11.21
C THR A 134 12.64 -11.29 11.17
N ALA A 135 11.35 -11.16 10.80
CA ALA A 135 10.69 -9.87 10.68
C ALA A 135 9.30 -9.88 11.34
N PRO A 136 9.25 -9.88 12.69
CA PRO A 136 7.99 -9.93 13.43
C PRO A 136 7.04 -8.80 13.02
N GLY A 137 5.79 -9.16 12.70
CA GLY A 137 4.75 -8.19 12.33
C GLY A 137 4.98 -7.44 11.02
N SER A 138 5.97 -7.83 10.20
CA SER A 138 6.24 -7.17 8.91
C SER A 138 5.50 -7.82 7.73
N PHE A 139 5.10 -9.10 7.88
CA PHE A 139 4.48 -9.89 6.81
C PHE A 139 3.29 -10.70 7.34
N GLU A 140 2.30 -10.92 6.48
CA GLU A 140 1.22 -11.89 6.70
C GLU A 140 1.57 -13.17 5.92
N VAL A 141 1.78 -14.29 6.62
CA VAL A 141 2.35 -15.51 6.02
C VAL A 141 1.33 -16.64 5.95
N PHE A 142 1.09 -17.14 4.73
CA PHE A 142 0.12 -18.18 4.43
C PHE A 142 0.81 -19.44 3.93
N ILE A 143 0.37 -20.59 4.41
CA ILE A 143 0.82 -21.89 3.90
C ILE A 143 -0.19 -22.37 2.86
N HIS A 144 0.32 -22.69 1.68
CA HIS A 144 -0.47 -23.16 0.54
C HIS A 144 0.23 -24.35 -0.13
N ASN A 145 -0.48 -25.02 -1.05
CA ASN A 145 0.20 -25.83 -2.06
C ASN A 145 0.78 -24.93 -3.16
N ASP A 146 1.66 -25.48 -3.99
CA ASP A 146 2.41 -24.70 -4.99
C ASP A 146 1.50 -23.98 -6.00
N MET A 147 0.42 -24.65 -6.44
CA MET A 147 -0.52 -24.08 -7.40
C MET A 147 -1.32 -22.93 -6.80
N GLU A 148 -1.87 -23.11 -5.60
CA GLU A 148 -2.64 -22.08 -4.90
C GLU A 148 -1.80 -20.84 -4.62
N ALA A 149 -0.59 -21.01 -4.07
CA ALA A 149 0.31 -19.91 -3.77
C ALA A 149 0.65 -19.14 -5.06
N ALA A 150 0.99 -19.85 -6.13
CA ALA A 150 1.35 -19.23 -7.40
C ALA A 150 0.17 -18.47 -8.05
N MET A 151 -1.03 -19.06 -8.03
CA MET A 151 -2.25 -18.41 -8.55
C MET A 151 -2.63 -17.16 -7.75
N LYS A 152 -2.45 -17.20 -6.42
CA LYS A 152 -2.70 -16.05 -5.56
C LYS A 152 -1.70 -14.91 -5.79
N VAL A 153 -0.42 -15.22 -6.05
CA VAL A 153 0.55 -14.20 -6.49
C VAL A 153 0.18 -13.62 -7.85
N LYS A 154 -0.18 -14.48 -8.82
CA LYS A 154 -0.60 -14.03 -10.15
C LYS A 154 -1.83 -13.11 -10.12
N SER A 155 -2.78 -13.37 -9.22
CA SER A 155 -4.00 -12.58 -9.06
C SER A 155 -3.86 -11.37 -8.12
N GLY A 156 -2.68 -11.15 -7.54
CA GLY A 156 -2.42 -10.03 -6.63
C GLY A 156 -2.99 -10.20 -5.21
N GLN A 157 -3.41 -11.42 -4.84
CA GLN A 157 -3.85 -11.74 -3.47
C GLN A 157 -2.67 -11.98 -2.51
N LEU A 158 -1.51 -12.35 -3.05
CA LEU A 158 -0.23 -12.46 -2.35
C LEU A 158 0.82 -11.63 -3.08
N ASP A 159 1.73 -11.02 -2.33
CA ASP A 159 2.83 -10.23 -2.90
C ASP A 159 4.00 -11.12 -3.35
N TYR A 160 4.29 -12.17 -2.58
CA TYR A 160 5.43 -13.05 -2.82
C TYR A 160 5.09 -14.53 -2.70
N TYR A 161 5.78 -15.35 -3.49
CA TYR A 161 5.81 -16.80 -3.39
C TYR A 161 7.20 -17.23 -2.90
N ILE A 162 7.26 -18.11 -1.89
CA ILE A 162 8.48 -18.77 -1.41
C ILE A 162 8.25 -20.27 -1.40
N GLY A 163 9.00 -21.01 -2.22
CA GLY A 163 8.83 -22.45 -2.38
C GLY A 163 10.13 -23.21 -2.18
N ALA A 164 10.14 -24.22 -1.29
CA ALA A 164 11.31 -25.07 -1.10
C ALA A 164 11.10 -26.48 -1.64
N CYS A 165 12.18 -27.05 -2.18
CA CYS A 165 12.24 -28.45 -2.62
C CYS A 165 13.68 -28.95 -2.46
N ASN A 166 13.95 -30.22 -2.78
CA ASN A 166 15.31 -30.77 -2.61
C ASN A 166 16.36 -30.16 -3.56
N THR A 167 15.96 -29.53 -4.67
CA THR A 167 16.89 -29.02 -5.70
C THR A 167 16.91 -27.49 -5.81
N GLY A 168 16.01 -26.79 -5.12
CA GLY A 168 15.80 -25.35 -5.21
C GLY A 168 15.15 -24.81 -6.49
N ALA A 169 15.06 -25.62 -7.55
CA ALA A 169 14.36 -25.29 -8.79
C ALA A 169 13.33 -26.36 -9.20
N GLY A 170 13.12 -27.38 -8.36
CA GLY A 170 12.25 -28.52 -8.62
C GLY A 170 10.76 -28.17 -8.55
N ALA A 171 9.94 -29.16 -8.18
CA ALA A 171 8.47 -29.11 -8.30
C ALA A 171 7.84 -27.79 -7.86
N ALA A 172 8.25 -27.26 -6.70
CA ALA A 172 7.72 -26.02 -6.14
C ALA A 172 7.91 -24.80 -7.08
N LEU A 173 9.16 -24.45 -7.40
CA LEU A 173 9.44 -23.29 -8.26
C LEU A 173 8.97 -23.52 -9.71
N SER A 174 8.96 -24.76 -10.20
CA SER A 174 8.50 -25.06 -11.57
C SER A 174 7.03 -24.67 -11.79
N ILE A 175 6.17 -24.89 -10.78
CA ILE A 175 4.76 -24.48 -10.81
C ILE A 175 4.66 -22.95 -10.78
N ALA A 176 5.43 -22.30 -9.90
CA ALA A 176 5.47 -20.84 -9.85
C ALA A 176 5.92 -20.22 -11.17
N ILE A 177 6.94 -20.78 -11.83
CA ILE A 177 7.40 -20.35 -13.15
C ILE A 177 6.30 -20.50 -14.20
N ALA A 178 5.58 -21.63 -14.21
CA ALA A 178 4.50 -21.86 -15.17
C ALA A 178 3.32 -20.89 -15.00
N VAL A 179 3.01 -20.52 -13.76
CA VAL A 179 1.85 -19.68 -13.43
C VAL A 179 2.17 -18.18 -13.48
N ILE A 180 3.24 -17.77 -12.80
CA ILE A 180 3.65 -16.36 -12.59
C ILE A 180 4.57 -15.89 -13.72
N GLY A 181 5.36 -16.80 -14.30
CA GLY A 181 6.27 -16.53 -15.41
C GLY A 181 7.75 -16.58 -15.01
N TYR A 182 8.58 -17.01 -15.95
CA TYR A 182 10.04 -17.13 -15.77
C TYR A 182 10.69 -15.79 -15.39
N ASN A 183 10.28 -14.69 -16.04
CA ASN A 183 10.84 -13.36 -15.76
C ASN A 183 10.52 -12.84 -14.35
N LYS A 184 9.56 -13.45 -13.66
CA LYS A 184 9.13 -13.08 -12.30
C LYS A 184 9.59 -14.08 -11.22
N SER A 185 10.28 -15.14 -11.61
CA SER A 185 10.69 -16.23 -10.73
C SER A 185 12.21 -16.38 -10.73
N CYS A 186 12.78 -16.80 -9.60
CA CYS A 186 14.21 -17.13 -9.51
C CYS A 186 14.49 -18.16 -8.42
N THR A 187 15.62 -18.87 -8.54
CA THR A 187 16.15 -19.72 -7.47
C THR A 187 17.22 -18.94 -6.71
N ILE A 188 17.08 -18.80 -5.40
CA ILE A 188 18.03 -18.04 -4.56
C ILE A 188 19.12 -18.94 -3.94
N ALA A 189 18.87 -20.25 -3.83
CA ALA A 189 19.82 -21.22 -3.30
C ALA A 189 19.54 -22.63 -3.85
N LYS A 190 20.59 -23.40 -4.15
CA LYS A 190 20.52 -24.78 -4.71
C LYS A 190 21.42 -25.70 -3.89
N PRO A 191 21.31 -27.03 -4.03
CA PRO A 191 22.21 -27.95 -3.34
C PRO A 191 23.69 -27.61 -3.52
N GLY A 192 24.41 -27.45 -2.41
CA GLY A 192 25.82 -27.04 -2.37
C GLY A 192 26.09 -25.58 -2.72
N ILE A 193 25.06 -24.79 -3.03
CA ILE A 193 25.17 -23.38 -3.46
C ILE A 193 24.31 -22.51 -2.53
N LYS A 194 24.98 -21.91 -1.54
CA LYS A 194 24.37 -20.98 -0.59
C LYS A 194 23.86 -19.71 -1.28
N ALA A 195 22.82 -19.12 -0.69
CA ALA A 195 22.35 -17.79 -1.06
C ALA A 195 23.43 -16.71 -0.82
N LYS A 196 23.48 -15.75 -1.74
CA LYS A 196 24.35 -14.56 -1.67
C LYS A 196 23.49 -13.30 -1.62
N ASP A 197 23.87 -12.38 -0.75
CA ASP A 197 23.11 -11.15 -0.46
C ASP A 197 22.91 -10.28 -1.71
N GLU A 198 24.00 -9.97 -2.42
CA GLU A 198 24.00 -9.20 -3.66
C GLU A 198 23.10 -9.82 -4.75
N HIS A 199 23.07 -11.15 -4.82
CA HIS A 199 22.25 -11.85 -5.79
C HIS A 199 20.75 -11.68 -5.47
N ILE A 200 20.37 -11.82 -4.20
CA ILE A 200 18.99 -11.62 -3.74
C ILE A 200 18.55 -10.18 -3.99
N ALA A 201 19.38 -9.20 -3.59
CA ALA A 201 19.10 -7.78 -3.81
C ALA A 201 18.87 -7.48 -5.29
N LYS A 202 19.73 -8.02 -6.17
CA LYS A 202 19.59 -7.89 -7.63
C LYS A 202 18.28 -8.50 -8.14
N MET A 203 17.93 -9.72 -7.72
CA MET A 203 16.70 -10.38 -8.15
C MET A 203 15.45 -9.57 -7.72
N ILE A 204 15.44 -9.02 -6.52
CA ILE A 204 14.35 -8.17 -6.04
C ILE A 204 14.26 -6.87 -6.87
N ALA A 205 15.39 -6.24 -7.15
CA ALA A 205 15.45 -5.03 -8.00
C ALA A 205 14.96 -5.29 -9.44
N GLU A 206 15.18 -6.50 -9.97
CA GLU A 206 14.64 -6.94 -11.26
C GLU A 206 13.13 -7.27 -11.21
N GLY A 207 12.49 -7.11 -10.04
CA GLY A 207 11.06 -7.29 -9.85
C GLY A 207 10.62 -8.76 -9.81
N LYS A 208 11.50 -9.66 -9.35
CA LYS A 208 11.16 -11.05 -9.04
C LYS A 208 10.22 -11.09 -7.84
N VAL A 209 9.21 -11.96 -7.89
CA VAL A 209 8.21 -12.14 -6.82
C VAL A 209 8.06 -13.59 -6.38
N ALA A 210 8.63 -14.54 -7.11
CA ALA A 210 8.64 -15.95 -6.75
C ALA A 210 10.07 -16.46 -6.54
N PHE A 211 10.34 -16.99 -5.34
CA PHE A 211 11.67 -17.39 -4.91
C PHE A 211 11.70 -18.88 -4.56
N GLY A 212 12.57 -19.62 -5.23
CA GLY A 212 12.81 -21.04 -4.96
C GLY A 212 14.11 -21.27 -4.21
N LEU A 213 14.12 -22.23 -3.29
CA LEU A 213 15.33 -22.61 -2.55
C LEU A 213 15.40 -24.10 -2.23
N SER A 214 16.62 -24.61 -2.07
CA SER A 214 16.82 -25.96 -1.53
C SER A 214 16.47 -26.02 -0.05
N VAL A 215 15.87 -27.12 0.41
CA VAL A 215 15.53 -27.35 1.83
C VAL A 215 16.75 -27.24 2.75
N GLU A 216 17.94 -27.57 2.27
CA GLU A 216 19.20 -27.45 3.04
C GLU A 216 19.61 -26.00 3.36
N HIS A 217 18.95 -25.02 2.74
CA HIS A 217 19.30 -23.61 2.85
C HIS A 217 18.19 -22.77 3.51
N VAL A 218 17.12 -23.38 4.02
CA VAL A 218 16.01 -22.66 4.65
C VAL A 218 16.49 -21.73 5.77
N GLU A 219 17.32 -22.22 6.68
CA GLU A 219 17.80 -21.45 7.85
C GLU A 219 18.66 -20.24 7.48
N HIS A 220 19.41 -20.32 6.38
CA HIS A 220 20.32 -19.24 5.94
C HIS A 220 19.68 -18.29 4.92
N ALA A 221 18.99 -18.85 3.92
CA ALA A 221 18.48 -18.08 2.79
C ALA A 221 17.19 -17.32 3.10
N ILE A 222 16.31 -17.87 3.94
CA ILE A 222 15.05 -17.19 4.29
C ILE A 222 15.31 -15.88 5.04
N PRO A 223 16.11 -15.83 6.12
CA PRO A 223 16.36 -14.56 6.81
C PRO A 223 16.95 -13.49 5.89
N MET A 224 17.90 -13.89 5.03
CA MET A 224 18.52 -13.00 4.04
C MET A 224 17.48 -12.45 3.06
N LEU A 225 16.63 -13.30 2.48
CA LEU A 225 15.56 -12.87 1.59
C LEU A 225 14.60 -11.90 2.28
N ILE A 226 14.16 -12.23 3.50
CA ILE A 226 13.18 -11.43 4.24
C ILE A 226 13.72 -10.03 4.60
N ASN A 227 15.01 -9.91 4.92
CA ASN A 227 15.62 -8.61 5.18
C ASN A 227 15.60 -7.67 3.95
N HIS A 228 15.68 -8.21 2.74
CA HIS A 228 15.56 -7.43 1.50
C HIS A 228 14.11 -7.18 1.07
N LEU A 229 13.19 -8.05 1.47
CA LEU A 229 11.76 -7.91 1.14
C LEU A 229 11.01 -6.94 2.05
N LYS A 230 11.58 -6.56 3.20
CA LYS A 230 10.96 -5.62 4.15
C LYS A 230 10.70 -4.27 3.49
#